data_AF-A0A2N5A2P4-F1
#
_entry.id   AF-A0A2N5A2P4-F1
#
_cell.length_a   1.000
_cell.length_b   1.000
_cell.length_c   1.000
_cell.angle_alpha   90.00
_cell.angle_beta   90.00
_cell.angle_gamma   90.00
#
_symmetry.space_group_name_H-M   'P 1'
#
loop_
_entity.id
_entity.type
_entity.pdbx_description
1 polymer ?
#
loop_
_entity_poly.entity_id
_entity_poly.type
_entity_poly.pdbx_seq_one_letter_code
_entity_poly.pdbx_strand_id
1 'polypeptide(L)'
;GKLAWSYQTVHHDLWDMDMPSQPTLADIEVNGKTVPVVYAPAKTGNIFVLDRRNGELVVPAPEKPVPQGAAKGDYVAKTQPFSDLSFRPKKDLTGADMWGATMFDQLVCRVIFHQMRYEGIFTPPSEQGTLVFPGNLGMFEWGGISVDPNRQVAIANPMALPFVSK
;
A
#
# COMPACT_ATOMS: atom_id res chain seq x y z
N GLY A 1 3.43 -20.66 20.92
CA GLY A 1 3.61 -20.60 19.46
C GLY A 1 2.51 -21.27 18.65
N LYS A 2 1.31 -21.57 19.20
CA LYS A 2 0.14 -21.88 18.36
C LYS A 2 -0.39 -20.57 17.76
N LEU A 3 -0.83 -20.59 16.50
CA LEU A 3 -1.42 -19.43 15.83
C LEU A 3 -2.66 -18.96 16.61
N ALA A 4 -2.74 -17.66 16.91
CA ALA A 4 -3.88 -17.06 17.58
C ALA A 4 -4.89 -16.48 16.58
N TRP A 5 -4.41 -15.70 15.62
CA TRP A 5 -5.17 -15.13 14.51
C TRP A 5 -4.21 -14.73 13.38
N SER A 6 -4.74 -14.51 12.19
CA SER A 6 -4.02 -13.95 11.05
C SER A 6 -4.95 -13.03 10.24
N TYR A 7 -4.36 -12.01 9.61
CA TYR A 7 -5.03 -11.11 8.68
C TYR A 7 -4.16 -10.97 7.43
N GLN A 8 -4.74 -11.20 6.25
CA GLN A 8 -4.03 -11.12 4.98
C GLN A 8 -4.22 -9.74 4.37
N THR A 9 -3.14 -8.97 4.22
CA THR A 9 -3.16 -7.59 3.71
C THR A 9 -3.07 -7.50 2.19
N VAL A 10 -2.59 -8.55 1.54
CA VAL A 10 -2.55 -8.72 0.08
C VAL A 10 -2.85 -10.18 -0.25
N HIS A 11 -3.90 -10.44 -1.04
CA HIS A 11 -4.41 -11.78 -1.34
C HIS A 11 -3.50 -12.59 -2.27
N HIS A 12 -3.00 -11.94 -3.32
CA HIS A 12 -1.97 -12.46 -4.21
C HIS A 12 -1.03 -11.32 -4.55
N ASP A 13 0.21 -11.40 -4.06
CA ASP A 13 1.21 -10.38 -4.27
C ASP A 13 1.99 -10.64 -5.56
N LEU A 14 2.17 -9.58 -6.35
CA LEU A 14 2.92 -9.59 -7.61
C LEU A 14 4.11 -8.63 -7.57
N TRP A 15 4.24 -7.82 -6.51
CA TRP A 15 5.05 -6.61 -6.52
C TRP A 15 5.91 -6.41 -5.28
N ASP A 16 6.11 -7.46 -4.49
CA ASP A 16 6.84 -7.37 -3.22
C ASP A 16 6.13 -6.41 -2.25
N MET A 17 4.79 -6.50 -2.16
CA MET A 17 3.94 -5.66 -1.31
C MET A 17 3.81 -6.25 0.10
N ASP A 18 4.96 -6.49 0.73
CA ASP A 18 5.07 -7.11 2.04
C ASP A 18 4.65 -6.21 3.22
N MET A 19 4.83 -6.75 4.42
CA MET A 19 4.63 -6.11 5.72
C MET A 19 6.00 -5.95 6.41
N PRO A 20 6.82 -4.96 6.02
CA PRO A 20 8.24 -4.95 6.36
C PRO A 20 8.50 -4.33 7.75
N SER A 21 7.62 -3.43 8.18
CA SER A 21 7.75 -2.73 9.46
C SER A 21 7.33 -3.59 10.64
N GLN A 22 8.00 -3.39 11.77
CA GLN A 22 7.52 -3.88 13.06
C GLN A 22 6.12 -3.31 13.37
N PRO A 23 5.16 -4.15 13.79
CA PRO A 23 3.87 -3.66 14.22
C PRO A 23 3.98 -2.83 15.49
N THR A 24 3.19 -1.75 15.61
CA THR A 24 3.19 -0.86 16.78
C THR A 24 1.96 -1.11 17.63
N LEU A 25 2.15 -1.39 18.91
CA LEU A 25 1.04 -1.60 19.86
C LEU A 25 0.66 -0.29 20.55
N ALA A 26 -0.64 -0.05 20.69
CA ALA A 26 -1.17 1.11 21.41
C ALA A 26 -2.56 0.80 21.97
N ASP A 27 -3.02 1.62 22.90
CA ASP A 27 -4.41 1.63 23.35
C ASP A 27 -5.05 2.93 22.88
N ILE A 28 -6.20 2.82 22.18
CA ILE A 28 -6.91 3.98 21.61
C ILE A 28 -8.38 4.00 22.04
N GLU A 29 -8.97 5.18 22.08
CA GLU A 29 -10.40 5.35 22.36
C GLU A 29 -11.23 5.18 21.09
N VAL A 30 -12.13 4.20 21.08
CA VAL A 30 -13.09 3.95 20.00
C VAL A 30 -14.50 3.91 20.59
N ASN A 31 -15.34 4.87 20.21
CA ASN A 31 -16.72 5.00 20.74
C ASN A 31 -16.79 5.00 22.28
N GLY A 32 -15.82 5.65 22.94
CA GLY A 32 -15.74 5.75 24.41
C GLY A 32 -15.29 4.48 25.12
N LYS A 33 -14.70 3.53 24.39
CA LYS A 33 -14.04 2.34 24.95
C LYS A 33 -12.58 2.34 24.54
N THR A 34 -11.71 2.07 25.50
CA THR A 34 -10.31 1.78 25.23
C THR A 34 -10.18 0.44 24.52
N VAL A 35 -9.63 0.45 23.31
CA VAL A 35 -9.38 -0.74 22.48
C VAL A 35 -7.87 -0.93 22.32
N PRO A 36 -7.33 -2.11 22.66
CA PRO A 36 -5.93 -2.43 22.45
C PRO A 36 -5.68 -2.78 20.98
N VAL A 37 -4.91 -1.96 20.28
CA VAL A 37 -4.67 -2.08 18.84
C VAL A 37 -3.24 -2.44 18.50
N VAL A 38 -3.09 -3.02 17.32
CA VAL A 38 -1.83 -3.11 16.58
C VAL A 38 -1.97 -2.32 15.29
N TYR A 39 -1.06 -1.37 15.09
CA TYR A 39 -0.85 -0.68 13.82
C TYR A 39 0.16 -1.45 12.99
N ALA A 40 -0.24 -1.83 11.78
CA ALA A 40 0.57 -2.58 10.85
C ALA A 40 0.67 -1.78 9.53
N PRO A 41 1.71 -0.93 9.38
CA PRO A 41 2.01 -0.25 8.13
C PRO A 41 2.46 -1.25 7.06
N ALA A 42 1.99 -1.07 5.83
CA ALA A 42 2.28 -1.95 4.70
C ALA A 42 2.97 -1.19 3.56
N LYS A 43 3.75 -1.89 2.71
CA LYS A 43 4.34 -1.29 1.50
C LYS A 43 3.29 -0.65 0.58
N THR A 44 2.07 -1.17 0.59
CA THR A 44 0.92 -0.60 -0.16
C THR A 44 0.52 0.82 0.28
N GLY A 45 1.07 1.33 1.38
CA GLY A 45 0.68 2.59 2.01
C GLY A 45 -0.55 2.48 2.89
N ASN A 46 -1.16 1.30 3.00
CA ASN A 46 -2.18 1.02 4.01
C ASN A 46 -1.55 0.95 5.39
N ILE A 47 -2.26 1.43 6.41
CA ILE A 47 -1.98 1.11 7.81
C ILE A 47 -3.18 0.31 8.30
N PHE A 48 -2.99 -0.99 8.51
CA PHE A 48 -4.04 -1.84 9.07
C PHE A 48 -4.05 -1.64 10.59
N VAL A 49 -5.23 -1.34 11.14
CA VAL A 49 -5.42 -1.18 12.58
C VAL A 49 -6.33 -2.29 13.05
N LEU A 50 -5.75 -3.24 13.78
CA LEU A 50 -6.43 -4.46 14.23
C LEU A 50 -6.50 -4.48 15.76
N ASP A 51 -7.54 -5.06 16.33
CA ASP A 51 -7.56 -5.40 17.75
C ASP A 51 -6.57 -6.55 17.98
N ARG A 52 -5.53 -6.29 18.78
CA ARG A 52 -4.42 -7.25 18.94
C ARG A 52 -4.85 -8.56 19.60
N ARG A 53 -6.04 -8.61 20.22
CA ARG A 53 -6.56 -9.80 20.91
C ARG A 53 -7.12 -10.84 19.95
N ASN A 54 -7.73 -10.40 18.84
CA ASN A 54 -8.48 -11.28 17.93
C ASN A 54 -8.19 -11.05 16.44
N GLY A 55 -7.46 -9.99 16.07
CA GLY A 55 -7.15 -9.67 14.67
C GLY A 55 -8.31 -9.02 13.89
N GLU A 56 -9.37 -8.58 14.57
CA GLU A 56 -10.48 -7.87 13.93
C GLU A 56 -10.09 -6.43 13.57
N LEU A 57 -10.60 -5.93 12.44
CA LEU A 57 -10.37 -4.56 11.99
C LEU A 57 -11.04 -3.55 12.93
N VAL A 58 -10.23 -2.64 13.46
CA VAL A 58 -10.68 -1.45 14.20
C VAL A 58 -10.86 -0.27 13.25
N VAL A 59 -9.96 -0.12 12.28
CA VAL A 59 -10.16 0.74 11.11
C VAL A 59 -10.63 -0.13 9.94
N PRO A 60 -11.74 0.20 9.27
CA PRO A 60 -12.22 -0.59 8.13
C PRO A 60 -11.18 -0.68 7.01
N ALA A 61 -11.14 -1.84 6.36
CA ALA A 61 -10.35 -2.09 5.18
C ALA A 61 -11.22 -2.78 4.11
N PRO A 62 -12.15 -2.04 3.46
CA PRO A 62 -13.05 -2.61 2.47
C PRO A 62 -12.29 -3.25 1.30
N GLU A 63 -12.82 -4.39 0.84
CA GLU A 63 -12.38 -5.05 -0.39
C GLU A 63 -12.73 -4.18 -1.60
N LYS A 64 -11.74 -3.86 -2.43
CA LYS A 64 -11.94 -3.11 -3.68
C LYS A 64 -11.45 -3.91 -4.87
N PRO A 65 -12.17 -3.86 -6.01
CA PRO A 65 -11.69 -4.43 -7.26
C PRO A 65 -10.32 -3.87 -7.62
N VAL A 66 -9.45 -4.74 -8.14
CA VAL A 66 -8.11 -4.36 -8.61
C VAL A 66 -7.94 -4.70 -10.08
N PRO A 67 -7.01 -4.07 -10.81
CA PRO A 67 -6.78 -4.36 -12.22
C PRO A 67 -6.56 -5.84 -12.50
N GLN A 68 -7.12 -6.32 -13.61
CA GLN A 68 -7.13 -7.74 -13.98
C GLN A 68 -6.26 -8.04 -15.19
N GLY A 69 -6.06 -9.31 -15.56
CA GLY A 69 -5.24 -9.68 -16.71
C GLY A 69 -3.79 -9.95 -16.32
N ALA A 70 -3.59 -11.07 -15.63
CA ALA A 70 -2.30 -11.58 -15.22
C ALA A 70 -1.43 -11.99 -16.43
N ALA A 71 -0.11 -12.01 -16.22
CA ALA A 71 0.81 -12.61 -17.17
C ALA A 71 0.52 -14.11 -17.33
N LYS A 72 0.92 -14.67 -18.48
CA LYS A 72 0.70 -16.10 -18.77
C LYS A 72 1.39 -16.97 -17.72
N GLY A 73 0.62 -17.82 -17.05
CA GLY A 73 1.11 -18.75 -16.03
C GLY A 73 0.95 -18.27 -14.59
N ASP A 74 0.40 -17.07 -14.38
CA ASP A 74 0.07 -16.53 -13.07
C ASP A 74 -1.41 -16.11 -13.00
N TYR A 75 -1.86 -15.63 -11.85
CA TYR A 75 -3.21 -15.11 -11.61
C TYR A 75 -3.17 -13.78 -10.85
N VAL A 76 -4.34 -13.15 -10.72
CA VAL A 76 -4.55 -11.93 -9.95
C VAL A 76 -5.71 -12.15 -9.00
N ALA A 77 -5.65 -11.54 -7.81
CA ALA A 77 -6.81 -11.48 -6.93
C ALA A 77 -7.90 -10.59 -7.57
N LYS A 78 -9.17 -10.91 -7.33
CA LYS A 78 -10.30 -10.09 -7.82
C LYS A 78 -10.40 -8.77 -7.07
N THR A 79 -10.11 -8.81 -5.77
CA THR A 79 -10.13 -7.67 -4.87
C THR A 79 -8.88 -7.68 -4.00
N GLN A 80 -8.63 -6.58 -3.32
CA GLN A 80 -7.65 -6.46 -2.23
C GLN A 80 -8.28 -5.61 -1.12
N PRO A 81 -7.83 -5.73 0.14
CA PRO A 81 -8.28 -4.87 1.23
C PRO A 81 -7.60 -3.50 1.16
N PHE A 82 -8.41 -2.43 1.26
CA PHE A 82 -7.92 -1.04 1.24
C PHE A 82 -8.26 -0.38 2.58
N SER A 83 -7.29 -0.30 3.49
CA SER A 83 -7.47 0.40 4.78
C SER A 83 -7.90 1.84 4.56
N ASP A 84 -8.89 2.29 5.35
CA ASP A 84 -9.33 3.67 5.39
C ASP A 84 -8.28 4.59 6.06
N LEU A 85 -7.36 4.02 6.85
CA LEU A 85 -6.16 4.71 7.32
C LEU A 85 -5.00 4.38 6.37
N SER A 86 -4.63 5.34 5.53
CA SER A 86 -3.62 5.12 4.50
C SER A 86 -2.90 6.40 4.09
N PHE A 87 -1.63 6.27 3.70
CA PHE A 87 -0.83 7.30 3.03
C PHE A 87 -0.78 7.13 1.52
N ARG A 88 -1.51 6.14 0.98
CA ARG A 88 -1.56 5.87 -0.45
C ARG A 88 -2.11 7.08 -1.21
N PRO A 89 -1.57 7.39 -2.40
CA PRO A 89 -2.08 8.46 -3.26
C PRO A 89 -3.60 8.32 -3.48
N LYS A 90 -4.32 9.44 -3.41
CA LYS A 90 -5.78 9.47 -3.63
C LYS A 90 -6.17 9.30 -5.10
N LYS A 91 -5.23 9.55 -6.01
CA LYS A 91 -5.42 9.48 -7.45
C LYS A 91 -4.24 8.69 -8.03
N ASP A 92 -4.54 7.96 -9.09
CA ASP A 92 -3.51 7.33 -9.91
C ASP A 92 -2.69 8.41 -10.64
N LEU A 93 -1.43 8.08 -10.93
CA LEU A 93 -0.57 8.91 -11.76
C LEU A 93 -1.19 9.14 -13.14
N THR A 94 -0.97 10.33 -13.66
CA THR A 94 -1.36 10.75 -14.99
C THR A 94 -0.15 11.32 -15.71
N GLY A 95 -0.28 11.57 -17.02
CA GLY A 95 0.78 12.25 -17.76
C GLY A 95 1.13 13.64 -17.21
N ALA A 96 0.26 14.27 -16.39
CA ALA A 96 0.55 15.56 -15.75
C ALA A 96 1.51 15.42 -14.55
N ASP A 97 1.64 14.23 -13.98
CA ASP A 97 2.53 13.92 -12.86
C ASP A 97 3.96 13.59 -13.33
N MET A 98 4.18 13.51 -14.65
CA MET A 98 5.49 13.24 -15.23
C MET A 98 6.38 14.47 -15.11
N TRP A 99 7.61 14.23 -14.65
CA TRP A 99 8.57 15.25 -14.33
C TRP A 99 9.80 15.16 -15.24
N GLY A 100 10.45 16.30 -15.50
CA GLY A 100 11.71 16.38 -16.22
C GLY A 100 12.46 17.66 -15.87
N ALA A 101 13.79 17.64 -15.98
CA ALA A 101 14.62 18.81 -15.74
C ALA A 101 14.38 19.91 -16.80
N THR A 102 14.06 19.50 -18.03
CA THR A 102 13.65 20.36 -19.14
C THR A 102 12.28 19.95 -19.68
N MET A 103 11.70 20.79 -20.54
CA MET A 103 10.46 20.46 -21.24
C MET A 103 10.58 19.23 -22.15
N PHE A 104 11.77 18.95 -22.67
CA PHE A 104 12.03 17.77 -23.49
C PHE A 104 12.08 16.50 -22.63
N ASP A 105 12.70 16.58 -21.45
CA ASP A 105 12.73 15.45 -20.50
C ASP A 105 11.32 15.12 -20.02
N GLN A 106 10.52 16.15 -19.71
CA GLN A 106 9.12 15.95 -19.31
C GLN A 106 8.30 15.30 -20.44
N LEU A 107 8.49 15.76 -21.69
CA LEU A 107 7.84 15.16 -22.86
C LEU A 107 8.23 13.69 -23.01
N VAL A 108 9.52 13.36 -22.94
CA VAL A 108 10.02 11.99 -23.05
C VAL A 108 9.47 11.11 -21.92
N CYS A 109 9.50 11.60 -20.67
CA CYS A 109 8.93 10.90 -19.51
C CYS A 109 7.43 10.60 -19.72
N ARG A 110 6.69 11.57 -20.25
CA ARG A 110 5.26 11.41 -20.59
C ARG A 110 5.02 10.41 -21.70
N VAL A 111 5.85 10.37 -22.73
CA VAL A 111 5.76 9.35 -23.79
C VAL A 111 6.05 7.96 -23.22
N ILE A 112 7.09 7.81 -22.40
CA ILE A 112 7.42 6.52 -21.74
C ILE A 112 6.25 6.07 -20.86
N PHE A 113 5.67 6.97 -20.06
CA PHE A 113 4.48 6.69 -19.25
C PHE A 113 3.32 6.12 -20.09
N HIS A 114 3.02 6.73 -21.23
CA HIS A 114 1.93 6.27 -22.11
C HIS A 114 2.24 4.98 -22.89
N GLN A 115 3.50 4.55 -22.93
CA GLN A 115 3.89 3.25 -23.52
C GLN A 115 3.76 2.08 -22.53
N MET A 116 3.70 2.37 -21.23
CA MET A 116 3.60 1.36 -20.18
C MET A 116 2.16 1.10 -19.78
N ARG A 117 1.91 -0.09 -19.23
CA ARG A 117 0.67 -0.40 -18.53
C ARG A 117 0.64 0.30 -17.17
N TYR A 118 -0.42 1.05 -16.89
CA TYR A 118 -0.67 1.60 -15.56
C TYR A 118 -2.19 1.80 -15.34
N GLU A 119 -2.72 1.06 -14.37
CA GLU A 119 -4.12 1.02 -13.95
C GLU A 119 -4.23 1.14 -12.41
N GLY A 120 -3.18 1.66 -11.76
CA GLY A 120 -3.06 1.79 -10.30
C GLY A 120 -2.10 0.79 -9.65
N ILE A 121 -2.06 0.78 -8.31
CA ILE A 121 -1.09 0.03 -7.47
C ILE A 121 -0.98 -1.47 -7.78
N PHE A 122 -2.08 -2.12 -8.16
CA PHE A 122 -2.12 -3.56 -8.45
C PHE A 122 -2.18 -3.87 -9.95
N THR A 123 -1.70 -2.96 -10.80
CA THR A 123 -1.54 -3.24 -12.25
C THR A 123 -0.65 -4.47 -12.42
N PRO A 124 -1.05 -5.54 -13.12
CA PRO A 124 -0.23 -6.74 -13.26
C PRO A 124 1.00 -6.54 -14.17
N PRO A 125 2.02 -7.40 -14.07
CA PRO A 125 3.12 -7.45 -15.03
C PRO A 125 2.62 -7.63 -16.47
N SER A 126 3.31 -7.01 -17.44
CA SER A 126 2.96 -7.08 -18.85
C SER A 126 4.18 -6.97 -19.76
N GLU A 127 4.12 -7.58 -20.95
CA GLU A 127 5.23 -7.55 -21.93
C GLU A 127 5.51 -6.14 -22.49
N GLN A 128 4.53 -5.23 -22.44
CA GLN A 128 4.72 -3.83 -22.80
C GLN A 128 5.47 -3.01 -21.73
N GLY A 129 5.70 -3.58 -20.56
CA GLY A 129 6.22 -2.91 -19.37
C GLY A 129 5.10 -2.36 -18.50
N THR A 130 5.28 -2.42 -17.18
CA THR A 130 4.30 -1.96 -16.18
C THR A 130 4.95 -0.94 -15.26
N LEU A 131 4.28 0.19 -15.06
CA LEU A 131 4.60 1.13 -13.99
C LEU A 131 3.89 0.68 -12.73
N VAL A 132 4.61 0.65 -11.61
CA VAL A 132 4.05 0.28 -10.31
C VAL A 132 4.22 1.45 -9.34
N PHE A 133 3.11 1.88 -8.75
CA PHE A 133 3.09 3.00 -7.80
C PHE A 133 1.98 2.84 -6.74
N PRO A 134 2.31 2.88 -5.44
CA PRO A 134 3.65 2.87 -4.82
C PRO A 134 4.51 1.71 -5.32
N GLY A 135 5.83 1.90 -5.37
CA GLY A 135 6.75 0.87 -5.89
C GLY A 135 7.03 -0.24 -4.88
N ASN A 136 7.99 -1.12 -5.20
CA ASN A 136 8.42 -2.23 -4.35
C ASN A 136 9.14 -1.78 -3.07
N LEU A 137 9.73 -0.58 -3.07
CA LEU A 137 10.18 0.09 -1.84
C LEU A 137 9.01 0.60 -0.98
N GLY A 138 7.77 0.37 -1.42
CA GLY A 138 6.54 0.70 -0.72
C GLY A 138 6.39 2.16 -0.34
N MET A 139 5.38 2.43 0.49
CA MET A 139 5.31 3.66 1.27
C MET A 139 5.80 3.48 2.70
N PHE A 140 5.68 2.27 3.24
CA PHE A 140 6.26 1.91 4.52
C PHE A 140 7.22 0.76 4.34
N GLU A 141 8.46 1.01 4.73
CA GLU A 141 9.53 0.01 4.83
C GLU A 141 9.80 -0.30 6.30
N TRP A 142 11.02 -0.70 6.63
CA TRP A 142 11.46 -1.18 7.94
C TRP A 142 11.36 -0.16 9.08
N GLY A 143 11.02 1.11 8.80
CA GLY A 143 10.98 2.20 9.78
C GLY A 143 9.78 2.19 10.73
N GLY A 144 8.66 1.58 10.33
CA GLY A 144 7.43 1.54 11.13
C GLY A 144 6.83 2.93 11.43
N ILE A 145 6.12 3.04 12.56
CA ILE A 145 5.54 4.30 13.04
C ILE A 145 5.83 4.49 14.53
N SER A 146 5.72 5.72 15.01
CA SER A 146 5.79 6.04 16.44
C SER A 146 4.45 6.57 16.94
N VAL A 147 4.00 6.14 18.12
CA VAL A 147 2.73 6.59 18.72
C VAL A 147 3.01 7.27 20.05
N ASP A 148 2.50 8.49 20.21
CA ASP A 148 2.40 9.19 21.50
C ASP A 148 1.05 8.84 22.15
N PRO A 149 1.01 7.93 23.15
CA PRO A 149 -0.24 7.48 23.75
C PRO A 149 -0.92 8.57 24.59
N ASN A 150 -0.20 9.60 25.04
CA ASN A 150 -0.80 10.68 25.84
C ASN A 150 -1.50 11.69 24.94
N ARG A 151 -0.91 12.00 23.78
CA ARG A 151 -1.48 12.93 22.80
C ARG A 151 -2.37 12.27 21.76
N GLN A 152 -2.36 10.94 21.70
CA GLN A 152 -3.08 10.16 20.69
C GLN A 152 -2.64 10.56 19.27
N VAL A 153 -1.33 10.75 19.08
CA VAL A 153 -0.72 11.14 17.80
C VAL A 153 0.18 10.02 17.30
N ALA A 154 -0.01 9.61 16.04
CA ALA A 154 0.90 8.74 15.33
C ALA A 154 1.78 9.57 14.37
N ILE A 155 3.09 9.31 14.39
CA ILE A 155 4.08 9.91 13.50
C ILE A 155 4.58 8.82 12.56
N ALA A 156 4.50 9.11 11.27
CA ALA A 156 4.85 8.21 10.18
C ALA A 156 5.82 8.90 9.21
N ASN A 157 6.69 8.12 8.57
CA ASN A 157 7.67 8.57 7.57
C ASN A 157 7.44 7.88 6.22
N PRO A 158 6.31 8.14 5.54
CA PRO A 158 6.02 7.47 4.29
C PRO A 158 6.97 7.92 3.17
N MET A 159 7.29 7.00 2.26
CA MET A 159 8.01 7.30 1.01
C MET A 159 7.16 7.02 -0.22
N ALA A 160 7.48 7.61 -1.36
CA ALA A 160 6.67 7.47 -2.58
C ALA A 160 7.58 7.35 -3.80
N LEU A 161 8.07 6.14 -4.07
CA LEU A 161 8.95 5.88 -5.21
C LEU A 161 8.28 4.89 -6.18
N PRO A 162 8.05 5.27 -7.45
CA PRO A 162 7.61 4.33 -8.46
C PRO A 162 8.78 3.47 -8.96
N PHE A 163 8.49 2.29 -9.50
CA PHE A 163 9.43 1.53 -10.32
C PHE A 163 8.77 1.02 -11.60
N VAL A 164 9.60 0.64 -12.57
CA VAL A 164 9.17 0.06 -13.84
C VAL A 164 9.62 -1.38 -13.89
N SER A 165 8.71 -2.29 -14.23
CA SER A 165 8.99 -3.69 -14.53
C SER A 165 8.82 -3.93 -16.02
N LYS A 166 9.79 -4.58 -16.68
CA LYS A 166 9.73 -4.96 -18.09
C LYS A 166 10.38 -6.31 -18.31
#